data_AF-A0A1R4FVI8-F1
#
_entry.id   AF-A0A1R4FVI8-F1
#
_cell.length_a   1.000
_cell.length_b   1.000
_cell.length_c   1.000
_cell.angle_alpha   90.00
_cell.angle_beta   90.00
_cell.angle_gamma   90.00
#
_symmetry.space_group_name_H-M   'P 1'
#
loop_
_entity.id
_entity.type
_entity.pdbx_description
1 polymer ?
#
loop_
_entity_poly.entity_id
_entity_poly.type
_entity_poly.pdbx_seq_one_letter_code
_entity_poly.pdbx_strand_id
1 'polypeptide(L)'
;MHGIYKDIERDHLLANRQAMRQTADQSGGTPAHLWREFDETLVASPDGRRLWNTLDAEHFFNTRSLAPGLIHNPLLSAVPSILTAIGVLGTFLGLTTGLESLDLQGSEVDELRSGIDGLIQGASTAFMTSVWGVALSLVATGILKMAERAVAGKVVGLQDSIDATFLRHAPEQSLVEIMHSSDQTEKAMQELHEKIGSKLQEAVEGISTELQTALGQAISTAMAPSMEKLAESTQNQSAEVLKALVEQFTESVGDAGRQHRDALEDVTAALASVVEKLRAGIDEERELMATQTKIHRDQLNDMGGMLQRQSELIVTALEPAVEAFSTSAEHMSGSTSSLEASANKLEGMSEQIGRSSEHFAGALEGAHESLVNVSSTQVEVARLLGEQVESIEASGAVSKEVAAGLQGMADTQSEGFEKLRATQEEFLEGLRAKVGELDEQMSAWLAAYAVKVTDQTEDRMQVWNTQTFQFTSNMVQAAEGIQGAVGELGEAFNDKLDSRFEELVAATAKRLDDLRESGNESADRVVRALGALAVERSQNGATEAVSSATE
;
A
#
# COMPACT_ATOMS: atom_id res chain seq x y z
N MET A 1 29.69 43.99 8.33
CA MET A 1 28.45 43.36 8.84
C MET A 1 27.27 43.59 7.90
N HIS A 2 26.71 44.80 7.79
CA HIS A 2 25.52 45.02 6.96
C HIS A 2 25.71 44.63 5.47
N GLY A 3 26.87 44.89 4.88
CA GLY A 3 27.18 44.47 3.49
C GLY A 3 27.32 42.97 3.26
N ILE A 4 27.23 42.12 4.30
CA ILE A 4 27.33 40.67 4.15
C ILE A 4 26.02 40.07 3.64
N TYR A 5 24.86 40.65 4.02
CA TYR A 5 23.54 40.06 3.74
C TYR A 5 22.52 41.02 3.11
N LYS A 6 22.83 42.32 3.00
CA LYS A 6 21.86 43.37 2.62
C LYS A 6 21.22 43.21 1.24
N ASP A 7 21.92 42.61 0.27
CA ASP A 7 21.45 42.50 -1.12
C ASP A 7 20.89 41.10 -1.45
N ILE A 8 20.69 40.25 -0.45
CA ILE A 8 20.25 38.87 -0.63
C ILE A 8 18.79 38.73 -0.17
N GLU A 9 17.90 38.34 -1.08
CA GLU A 9 16.51 38.01 -0.75
C GLU A 9 16.43 36.77 0.15
N ARG A 10 15.43 36.73 1.04
CA ARG A 10 15.26 35.67 2.05
C ARG A 10 15.27 34.24 1.47
N ASP A 11 14.71 34.05 0.29
CA ASP A 11 14.63 32.74 -0.39
C ASP A 11 15.95 32.33 -1.07
N HIS A 12 16.94 33.22 -1.15
CA HIS A 12 18.26 32.97 -1.74
C HIS A 12 19.40 32.99 -0.72
N LEU A 13 19.08 33.03 0.58
CA LEU A 13 20.07 33.04 1.66
C LEU A 13 20.89 31.74 1.70
N LEU A 14 20.26 30.58 1.47
CA LEU A 14 20.98 29.30 1.46
C LEU A 14 21.97 29.20 0.30
N ALA A 15 21.55 29.58 -0.91
CA ALA A 15 22.39 29.54 -2.10
C ALA A 15 23.60 30.49 -2.00
N ASN A 16 23.45 31.61 -1.30
CA ASN A 16 24.50 32.60 -1.12
C ASN A 16 25.28 32.44 0.19
N ARG A 17 25.03 31.40 1.00
CA ARG A 17 25.69 31.17 2.30
C ARG A 17 27.22 31.18 2.19
N GLN A 18 27.76 30.53 1.16
CA GLN A 18 29.20 30.50 0.93
C GLN A 18 29.77 31.87 0.53
N ALA A 19 29.02 32.68 -0.23
CA ALA A 19 29.40 34.04 -0.60
C ALA A 19 29.34 34.99 0.61
N MET A 20 28.33 34.84 1.47
CA MET A 20 28.23 35.58 2.74
C MET A 20 29.40 35.27 3.65
N ARG A 21 29.77 34.00 3.79
CA ARG A 21 30.93 33.56 4.58
C ARG A 21 32.24 34.11 4.04
N GLN A 22 32.45 34.08 2.73
CA GLN A 22 33.65 34.68 2.11
C GLN A 22 33.71 36.20 2.31
N THR A 23 32.59 36.90 2.22
CA THR A 23 32.52 38.35 2.44
C THR A 23 32.78 38.72 3.91
N ALA A 24 32.34 37.87 4.84
CA ALA A 24 32.65 38.00 6.26
C ALA A 24 34.14 37.76 6.54
N ASP A 25 34.73 36.71 5.98
CA ASP A 25 36.15 36.38 6.16
C ASP A 25 37.07 37.48 5.60
N GLN A 26 36.68 38.12 4.47
CA GLN A 26 37.40 39.27 3.91
C GLN A 26 37.36 40.52 4.80
N SER A 27 36.35 40.64 5.66
CA SER A 27 36.23 41.78 6.57
C SER A 27 37.25 41.74 7.72
N GLY A 28 37.77 40.55 8.06
CA GLY A 28 38.81 40.33 9.06
C GLY A 28 38.44 40.72 10.50
N GLY A 29 39.20 40.22 11.49
CA GLY A 29 39.08 40.63 12.89
C GLY A 29 37.81 40.15 13.60
N THR A 30 37.37 40.91 14.62
CA THR A 30 36.21 40.59 15.48
C THR A 30 34.89 40.41 14.70
N PRO A 31 34.56 41.23 13.67
CA PRO A 31 33.32 41.05 12.91
C PRO A 31 33.25 39.74 12.12
N ALA A 32 34.38 39.25 11.59
CA ALA A 32 34.44 37.98 10.87
C ALA A 32 34.21 36.79 11.82
N HIS A 33 34.80 36.84 13.02
CA HIS A 33 34.61 35.82 14.04
C HIS A 33 33.14 35.71 14.49
N LEU A 34 32.52 36.84 14.85
CA LEU A 34 31.12 36.87 15.29
C LEU A 34 30.15 36.43 14.19
N TRP A 35 30.45 36.75 12.93
CA TRP A 35 29.65 36.28 11.80
C TRP A 35 29.79 34.76 11.60
N ARG A 36 30.98 34.20 11.82
CA ARG A 36 31.19 32.76 11.71
C ARG A 36 30.45 31.98 12.79
N GLU A 37 30.50 32.47 14.03
CA GLU A 37 29.72 31.88 15.14
C GLU A 37 28.22 31.96 14.87
N PHE A 38 27.74 33.07 14.31
CA PHE A 38 26.35 33.20 13.88
C PHE A 38 26.01 32.26 12.70
N ASP A 39 26.86 32.14 11.69
CA ASP A 39 26.63 31.23 10.54
C ASP A 39 26.57 29.76 11.00
N GLU A 40 27.32 29.37 12.02
CA GLU A 40 27.28 28.00 12.58
C GLU A 40 25.93 27.64 13.21
N THR A 41 25.15 28.63 13.67
CA THR A 41 23.84 28.39 14.28
C THR A 41 22.67 28.44 13.29
N LEU A 42 22.94 28.79 12.03
CA LEU A 42 21.93 28.81 10.96
C LEU A 42 21.64 27.39 10.44
N VAL A 43 20.36 27.03 10.47
CA VAL A 43 19.85 25.73 10.03
C VAL A 43 19.09 25.89 8.71
N ALA A 44 19.24 24.93 7.80
CA ALA A 44 18.48 24.92 6.55
C ALA A 44 17.03 24.48 6.84
N SER A 45 16.08 25.18 6.23
CA SER A 45 14.68 24.74 6.22
C SER A 45 14.54 23.36 5.54
N PRO A 46 13.57 22.51 5.94
CA PRO A 46 13.27 21.22 5.32
C PRO A 46 13.06 21.31 3.81
N ASP A 47 12.54 22.43 3.32
CA ASP A 47 12.32 22.69 1.89
C ASP A 47 13.60 23.00 1.11
N GLY A 48 14.74 23.13 1.79
CA GLY A 48 16.05 23.44 1.20
C GLY A 48 16.14 24.83 0.56
N ARG A 49 15.20 25.74 0.87
CA ARG A 49 15.12 27.08 0.24
C ARG A 49 15.51 28.23 1.16
N ARG A 50 15.41 28.06 2.48
CA ARG A 50 15.59 29.14 3.46
C ARG A 50 16.59 28.77 4.53
N LEU A 51 17.22 29.78 5.11
CA LEU A 51 18.01 29.65 6.35
C LEU A 51 17.18 30.18 7.51
N TRP A 52 17.13 29.38 8.57
CA TRP A 52 16.50 29.70 9.83
C TRP A 52 17.55 29.97 10.90
N ASN A 53 17.22 30.90 11.79
CA ASN A 53 18.04 31.22 12.92
C ASN A 53 17.52 30.52 14.19
N THR A 54 18.41 29.91 14.95
CA THR A 54 18.09 29.18 16.18
C THR A 54 18.31 30.01 17.46
N LEU A 55 19.11 31.09 17.38
CA LEU A 55 19.47 31.96 18.50
C LEU A 55 19.38 33.43 18.10
N ASP A 56 18.86 34.30 18.96
CA ASP A 56 18.65 35.72 18.62
C ASP A 56 19.96 36.42 18.22
N ALA A 57 19.89 37.34 17.24
CA ALA A 57 21.06 38.09 16.78
C ALA A 57 21.77 38.84 17.93
N GLU A 58 21.05 39.23 18.99
CA GLU A 58 21.60 39.85 20.20
C GLU A 58 22.67 38.99 20.89
N HIS A 59 22.53 37.66 20.85
CA HIS A 59 23.47 36.76 21.51
C HIS A 59 24.89 36.93 20.97
N PHE A 60 25.03 37.11 19.65
CA PHE A 60 26.31 37.27 18.96
C PHE A 60 26.68 38.74 18.77
N PHE A 61 25.71 39.58 18.41
CA PHE A 61 25.90 40.97 18.00
C PHE A 61 25.44 41.93 19.09
N ASN A 62 26.13 41.94 20.23
CA ASN A 62 25.85 42.88 21.31
C ASN A 62 26.94 43.96 21.43
N THR A 63 26.67 45.01 22.19
CA THR A 63 27.60 46.14 22.37
C THR A 63 28.93 45.70 23.00
N ARG A 64 28.92 44.60 23.76
CA ARG A 64 30.12 44.02 24.40
C ARG A 64 31.03 43.33 23.39
N SER A 65 30.46 42.60 22.43
CA SER A 65 31.19 41.86 21.39
C SER A 65 31.61 42.76 20.23
N LEU A 66 30.77 43.72 19.83
CA LEU A 66 31.02 44.58 18.67
C LEU A 66 31.84 45.84 18.98
N ALA A 67 31.77 46.36 20.22
CA ALA A 67 32.47 47.59 20.61
C ALA A 67 33.26 47.43 21.93
N PRO A 68 34.13 46.41 22.06
CA PRO A 68 34.87 46.16 23.30
C PRO A 68 35.74 47.35 23.71
N GLY A 69 36.34 48.06 22.74
CA GLY A 69 37.19 49.23 22.99
C GLY A 69 36.45 50.48 23.45
N LEU A 70 35.12 50.57 23.29
CA LEU A 70 34.33 51.70 23.81
C LEU A 70 33.84 51.42 25.24
N ILE A 71 33.53 50.15 25.55
CA ILE A 71 32.99 49.75 26.86
C ILE A 71 34.10 49.47 27.87
N HIS A 72 35.21 48.85 27.46
CA HIS A 72 36.25 48.38 28.38
C HIS A 72 37.49 49.27 28.45
N ASN A 73 37.52 50.42 27.75
CA ASN A 73 38.70 51.28 27.81
C ASN A 73 38.63 52.16 29.08
N PRO A 74 39.41 51.86 30.13
CA PRO A 74 39.34 52.59 31.39
C PRO A 74 39.82 54.04 31.23
N LEU A 75 40.63 54.30 30.20
CA LEU A 75 41.09 55.66 29.90
C LEU A 75 39.94 56.53 29.40
N LEU A 76 39.03 56.00 28.58
CA LEU A 76 37.89 56.74 28.04
C LEU A 76 36.86 57.09 29.12
N SER A 77 36.59 56.18 30.05
CA SER A 77 35.70 56.44 31.19
C SER A 77 36.30 57.41 32.21
N ALA A 78 37.64 57.48 32.30
CA ALA A 78 38.36 58.40 33.18
C ALA A 78 38.64 59.80 32.57
N VAL A 79 38.41 60.04 31.27
CA VAL A 79 38.71 61.35 30.64
C VAL A 79 38.05 62.53 31.37
N PRO A 80 36.74 62.51 31.72
CA PRO A 80 36.12 63.65 32.39
C PRO A 80 36.70 63.93 33.77
N SER A 81 36.99 62.88 34.55
CA SER A 81 37.59 63.05 35.88
C SER A 81 39.03 63.54 35.79
N ILE A 82 39.81 63.06 34.82
CA ILE A 82 41.18 63.54 34.56
C ILE A 82 41.18 65.02 34.16
N LEU A 83 40.28 65.45 33.26
CA LEU A 83 40.16 66.87 32.87
C LEU A 83 39.80 67.78 34.05
N THR A 84 38.95 67.29 34.96
CA THR A 84 38.61 68.00 36.19
C THR A 84 39.82 68.10 37.13
N ALA A 85 40.57 67.00 37.28
CA ALA A 85 41.78 66.96 38.10
C ALA A 85 42.89 67.88 37.54
N ILE A 86 43.04 67.98 36.22
CA ILE A 86 43.96 68.92 35.56
C ILE A 86 43.53 70.37 35.85
N GLY A 87 42.24 70.68 35.82
CA GLY A 87 41.72 72.01 36.18
C GLY A 87 42.04 72.39 37.63
N VAL A 88 41.90 71.44 38.56
CA VAL A 88 42.28 71.61 39.97
C VAL A 88 43.80 71.74 40.13
N LEU A 89 44.61 70.98 39.40
CA LEU A 89 46.06 71.13 39.42
C LEU A 89 46.48 72.54 38.94
N GLY A 90 45.80 73.07 37.93
CA GLY A 90 45.99 74.44 37.45
C GLY A 90 45.73 75.49 38.53
N THR A 91 44.75 75.26 39.43
CA THR A 91 44.50 76.19 40.53
C THR A 91 45.64 76.21 41.53
N PHE A 92 46.17 75.04 41.87
CA PHE A 92 47.34 74.94 42.75
C PHE A 92 48.57 75.65 42.17
N LEU A 93 48.83 75.49 40.87
CA LEU A 93 49.96 76.15 40.19
C LEU A 93 49.74 77.67 40.07
N GLY A 94 48.53 78.12 39.75
CA GLY A 94 48.20 79.55 39.65
C GLY A 94 48.29 80.26 41.00
N LEU A 95 47.88 79.61 42.09
CA LEU A 95 48.06 80.15 43.45
C LEU A 95 49.52 80.13 43.88
N THR A 96 50.29 79.08 43.55
CA THR A 96 51.72 78.99 43.90
C THR A 96 52.53 80.10 43.22
N THR A 97 52.30 80.32 41.92
CA THR A 97 52.95 81.39 41.16
C THR A 97 52.49 82.79 41.59
N GLY A 98 51.22 82.96 41.98
CA GLY A 98 50.72 84.20 42.56
C GLY A 98 51.35 84.53 43.92
N LEU A 99 51.59 83.52 44.77
CA LEU A 99 52.22 83.68 46.08
C LEU A 99 53.73 83.92 46.00
N GLU A 100 54.40 83.41 44.97
CA GLU A 100 55.83 83.64 44.72
C GLU A 100 56.15 85.13 44.42
N SER A 101 55.18 85.87 43.87
CA SER A 101 55.30 87.31 43.62
C SER A 101 55.22 88.19 44.88
N LEU A 102 54.97 87.59 46.05
CA LEU A 102 54.77 88.30 47.31
C LEU A 102 56.09 88.41 48.11
N ASP A 103 56.90 89.44 47.83
CA ASP A 103 58.07 89.74 48.67
C ASP A 103 57.65 90.57 49.90
N LEU A 104 57.53 89.90 51.04
CA LEU A 104 57.14 90.51 52.32
C LEU A 104 58.33 91.15 53.08
N GLN A 105 59.53 91.17 52.50
CA GLN A 105 60.74 91.72 53.14
C GLN A 105 61.09 93.14 52.64
N GLY A 106 60.45 93.61 51.57
CA GLY A 106 60.59 94.96 51.02
C GLY A 106 59.96 96.04 51.90
N SER A 107 60.66 97.15 52.12
CA SER A 107 60.21 98.25 53.00
C SER A 107 59.39 99.33 52.27
N GLU A 108 59.09 99.15 50.98
CA GLU A 108 58.39 100.13 50.15
C GLU A 108 56.95 99.71 49.81
N VAL A 109 56.03 100.68 49.89
CA VAL A 109 54.59 100.48 49.63
C VAL A 109 54.30 100.06 48.19
N ASP A 110 55.14 100.48 47.24
CA ASP A 110 54.99 100.14 45.82
C ASP A 110 55.33 98.67 45.52
N GLU A 111 56.28 98.06 46.25
CA GLU A 111 56.61 96.63 46.15
C GLU A 111 55.46 95.76 46.69
N LEU A 112 54.85 96.18 47.80
CA LEU A 112 53.69 95.48 48.38
C LEU A 112 52.47 95.54 47.44
N ARG A 113 52.25 96.69 46.79
CA ARG A 113 51.17 96.87 45.81
C ARG A 113 51.40 95.99 44.56
N SER A 114 52.64 95.88 44.10
CA SER A 114 53.00 95.00 42.97
C SER A 114 52.83 93.52 43.32
N GLY A 115 53.20 93.10 44.53
CA GLY A 115 52.98 91.72 45.00
C GLY A 115 51.50 91.37 45.16
N ILE A 116 50.66 92.31 45.60
CA ILE A 116 49.20 92.12 45.64
C ILE A 116 48.62 92.00 44.22
N ASP A 117 49.10 92.79 43.25
CA ASP A 117 48.65 92.70 41.86
C ASP A 117 49.05 91.35 41.24
N GLY A 118 50.27 90.87 41.49
CA GLY A 118 50.73 89.53 41.11
C GLY A 118 49.93 88.40 41.75
N LEU A 119 49.56 88.53 43.03
CA LEU A 119 48.70 87.58 43.73
C LEU A 119 47.29 87.53 43.14
N ILE A 120 46.71 88.70 42.82
CA ILE A 120 45.38 88.78 42.20
C ILE A 120 45.40 88.16 40.79
N GLN A 121 46.44 88.41 40.01
CA GLN A 121 46.61 87.82 38.68
C GLN A 121 46.82 86.30 38.75
N GLY A 122 47.61 85.80 39.70
CA GLY A 122 47.80 84.37 39.94
C GLY A 122 46.49 83.68 40.39
N ALA A 123 45.75 84.30 41.31
CA ALA A 123 44.44 83.81 41.76
C ALA A 123 43.38 83.82 40.64
N SER A 124 43.37 84.85 39.80
CA SER A 124 42.48 84.91 38.62
C SER A 124 42.83 83.83 37.60
N THR A 125 44.12 83.58 37.37
CA THR A 125 44.60 82.51 36.48
C THR A 125 44.19 81.14 37.02
N ALA A 126 44.38 80.91 38.33
CA ALA A 126 43.94 79.69 39.02
C ALA A 126 42.43 79.44 38.87
N PHE A 127 41.61 80.48 39.05
CA PHE A 127 40.16 80.36 38.90
C PHE A 127 39.77 80.00 37.47
N MET A 128 40.35 80.68 36.47
CA MET A 128 40.05 80.42 35.06
C MET A 128 40.46 79.00 34.62
N THR A 129 41.59 78.47 35.10
CA THR A 129 42.00 77.08 34.79
C THR A 129 41.01 76.05 35.34
N SER A 130 40.39 76.30 36.50
CA SER A 130 39.36 75.42 37.06
C SER A 130 38.08 75.45 36.25
N VAL A 131 37.62 76.65 35.88
CA VAL A 131 36.41 76.84 35.05
C VAL A 131 36.55 76.10 33.73
N TRP A 132 37.71 76.19 33.08
CA TRP A 132 37.97 75.45 31.84
C TRP A 132 38.05 73.93 32.06
N GLY A 133 38.66 73.46 33.16
CA GLY A 133 38.73 72.02 33.48
C GLY A 133 37.35 71.40 33.69
N VAL A 134 36.46 72.08 34.43
CA VAL A 134 35.09 71.64 34.66
C VAL A 134 34.26 71.74 33.37
N ALA A 135 34.38 72.82 32.61
CA ALA A 135 33.66 72.99 31.35
C ALA A 135 34.05 71.92 30.33
N LEU A 136 35.34 71.65 30.15
CA LEU A 136 35.84 70.59 29.25
C LEU A 136 35.43 69.20 29.71
N SER A 137 35.43 68.94 31.02
CA SER A 137 34.93 67.68 31.60
C SER A 137 33.46 67.43 31.28
N LEU A 138 32.62 68.46 31.40
CA LEU A 138 31.19 68.37 31.10
C LEU A 138 30.94 68.10 29.61
N VAL A 139 31.67 68.81 28.74
CA VAL A 139 31.62 68.61 27.27
C VAL A 139 32.09 67.19 26.91
N ALA A 140 33.21 66.74 27.48
CA ALA A 140 33.73 65.39 27.25
C ALA A 140 32.73 64.31 27.68
N THR A 141 32.09 64.47 28.84
CA THR A 141 31.04 63.56 29.33
C THR A 141 29.85 63.51 28.36
N GLY A 142 29.41 64.67 27.85
CA GLY A 142 28.34 64.74 26.87
C GLY A 142 28.68 64.02 25.56
N ILE A 143 29.87 64.25 25.02
CA ILE A 143 30.34 63.60 23.78
C ILE A 143 30.44 62.07 23.98
N LEU A 144 31.00 61.61 25.10
CA LEU A 144 31.11 60.18 25.42
C LEU A 144 29.73 59.51 25.50
N LYS A 145 28.77 60.13 26.20
CA LYS A 145 27.41 59.59 26.33
C LYS A 145 26.64 59.60 25.01
N MET A 146 26.85 60.61 24.16
CA MET A 146 26.29 60.63 22.80
C MET A 146 26.88 59.53 21.93
N ALA A 147 28.20 59.32 21.98
CA ALA A 147 28.87 58.26 21.23
C ALA A 147 28.40 56.86 21.67
N GLU A 148 28.28 56.64 22.99
CA GLU A 148 27.76 55.40 23.57
C GLU A 148 26.35 55.08 23.06
N ARG A 149 25.43 56.07 23.11
CA ARG A 149 24.06 55.90 22.59
C ARG A 149 24.03 55.68 21.08
N ALA A 150 24.85 56.39 20.31
CA ALA A 150 24.91 56.24 18.86
C ALA A 150 25.39 54.84 18.45
N VAL A 151 26.36 54.28 19.18
CA VAL A 151 26.85 52.91 18.95
C VAL A 151 25.80 51.89 19.37
N ALA A 152 25.19 52.03 20.55
CA ALA A 152 24.12 51.15 20.99
C ALA A 152 22.95 51.11 19.99
N GLY A 153 22.51 52.27 19.49
CA GLY A 153 21.45 52.34 18.47
C GLY A 153 21.82 51.67 17.14
N LYS A 154 23.09 51.75 16.72
CA LYS A 154 23.57 51.04 15.51
C LYS A 154 23.64 49.52 15.72
N VAL A 155 23.96 49.07 16.92
CA VAL A 155 23.97 47.64 17.28
C VAL A 155 22.54 47.09 17.24
N VAL A 156 21.57 47.77 17.88
CA VAL A 156 20.16 47.37 17.84
C VAL A 156 19.63 47.35 16.40
N GLY A 157 19.90 48.40 15.60
CA GLY A 157 19.48 48.40 14.19
C GLY A 157 20.14 47.30 13.35
N LEU A 158 21.33 46.83 13.72
CA LEU A 158 21.97 45.67 13.09
C LEU A 158 21.28 44.37 13.51
N GLN A 159 20.96 44.19 14.80
CA GLN A 159 20.23 43.03 15.33
C GLN A 159 18.86 42.91 14.65
N ASP A 160 18.06 43.97 14.67
CA ASP A 160 16.74 44.01 14.04
C ASP A 160 16.78 43.64 12.56
N SER A 161 17.80 44.11 11.83
CA SER A 161 17.96 43.80 10.41
C SER A 161 18.37 42.34 10.16
N ILE A 162 19.10 41.71 11.09
CA ILE A 162 19.48 40.30 11.01
C ILE A 162 18.26 39.45 11.35
N ASP A 163 17.57 39.71 12.45
CA ASP A 163 16.37 38.95 12.86
C ASP A 163 15.22 39.10 11.86
N ALA A 164 15.12 40.25 11.17
CA ALA A 164 14.19 40.42 10.07
C ALA A 164 14.60 39.63 8.81
N THR A 165 15.88 39.36 8.59
CA THR A 165 16.35 38.63 7.40
C THR A 165 16.32 37.12 7.62
N PHE A 166 16.71 36.68 8.82
CA PHE A 166 16.76 35.28 9.23
C PHE A 166 15.62 34.98 10.18
N LEU A 167 14.57 34.31 9.68
CA LEU A 167 13.41 33.91 10.49
C LEU A 167 13.86 33.05 11.66
N ARG A 168 13.46 33.45 12.87
CA ARG A 168 13.66 32.67 14.09
C ARG A 168 12.81 31.41 14.03
N HIS A 169 13.46 30.27 14.20
CA HIS A 169 12.83 28.99 14.41
C HIS A 169 13.36 28.41 15.72
N ALA A 170 12.49 28.37 16.73
CA ALA A 170 12.89 27.88 18.03
C ALA A 170 13.10 26.34 17.93
N PRO A 171 14.16 25.76 18.52
CA PRO A 171 14.37 24.31 18.53
C PRO A 171 13.15 23.52 19.04
N GLU A 172 12.37 24.11 19.93
CA GLU A 172 11.15 23.55 20.50
C GLU A 172 10.04 23.38 19.45
N GLN A 173 9.95 24.28 18.47
CA GLN A 173 8.98 24.17 17.38
C GLN A 173 9.32 22.99 16.46
N SER A 174 10.61 22.76 16.20
CA SER A 174 11.06 21.59 15.46
C SER A 174 10.79 20.29 16.21
N LEU A 175 10.94 20.28 17.55
CA LEU A 175 10.57 19.12 18.37
C LEU A 175 9.06 18.80 18.31
N VAL A 176 8.21 19.83 18.34
CA VAL A 176 6.76 19.66 18.20
C VAL A 176 6.39 19.13 16.81
N GLU A 177 7.04 19.62 15.76
CA GLU A 177 6.81 19.15 14.38
C GLU A 177 7.28 17.69 14.19
N ILE A 178 8.41 17.31 14.81
CA ILE A 178 8.88 15.93 14.86
C ILE A 178 7.85 15.05 15.58
N MET A 179 7.34 15.45 16.74
CA MET A 179 6.29 14.70 17.44
C MET A 179 5.05 14.50 16.58
N HIS A 180 4.61 15.54 15.86
CA HIS A 180 3.45 15.45 14.98
C HIS A 180 3.70 14.53 13.78
N SER A 181 4.89 14.60 13.16
CA SER A 181 5.30 13.70 12.07
C SER A 181 5.42 12.24 12.52
N SER A 182 5.82 12.00 13.78
CA SER A 182 5.91 10.66 14.37
C SER A 182 4.53 10.03 14.55
N ASP A 183 3.55 10.78 15.08
CA ASP A 183 2.15 10.35 15.19
C ASP A 183 1.53 10.06 13.81
N GLN A 184 1.85 10.86 12.80
CA GLN A 184 1.41 10.60 11.42
C GLN A 184 2.06 9.35 10.83
N THR A 185 3.34 9.10 11.12
CA THR A 185 4.06 7.90 10.67
C THR A 185 3.49 6.63 11.29
N GLU A 186 3.14 6.68 12.58
CA GLU A 186 2.47 5.59 13.29
C GLU A 186 1.12 5.23 12.64
N LYS A 187 0.28 6.24 12.36
CA LYS A 187 -1.00 6.05 11.66
C LYS A 187 -0.82 5.50 10.25
N ALA A 188 0.14 6.01 9.49
CA ALA A 188 0.42 5.54 8.13
C ALA A 188 0.88 4.06 8.12
N MET A 189 1.68 3.64 9.10
CA MET A 189 2.08 2.23 9.26
C MET A 189 0.90 1.32 9.61
N GLN A 190 -0.04 1.81 10.40
CA GLN A 190 -1.25 1.07 10.76
C GLN A 190 -2.17 0.87 9.54
N GLU A 191 -2.39 1.92 8.75
CA GLU A 191 -3.13 1.83 7.48
C GLU A 191 -2.45 0.91 6.46
N LEU A 192 -1.11 0.93 6.40
CA LEU A 192 -0.33 0.06 5.53
C LEU A 192 -0.54 -1.42 5.89
N HIS A 193 -0.52 -1.77 7.18
CA HIS A 193 -0.82 -3.13 7.65
C HIS A 193 -2.21 -3.60 7.21
N GLU A 194 -3.22 -2.73 7.33
CA GLU A 194 -4.61 -3.05 6.96
C GLU A 194 -4.78 -3.23 5.43
N LYS A 195 -4.12 -2.38 4.63
CA LYS A 195 -4.11 -2.50 3.17
C LYS A 195 -3.38 -3.75 2.67
N ILE A 196 -2.28 -4.13 3.30
CA ILE A 196 -1.54 -5.36 2.94
C ILE A 196 -2.45 -6.57 3.20
N GLY A 197 -3.08 -6.65 4.37
CA GLY A 197 -3.98 -7.76 4.72
C GLY A 197 -5.15 -7.90 3.73
N SER A 198 -5.85 -6.80 3.46
CA SER A 198 -7.00 -6.79 2.55
C SER A 198 -6.63 -7.12 1.10
N LYS A 199 -5.50 -6.60 0.58
CA LYS A 199 -5.05 -6.89 -0.79
C LYS A 199 -4.58 -8.33 -0.99
N LEU A 200 -3.95 -8.93 0.04
CA LEU A 200 -3.58 -10.35 0.01
C LEU A 200 -4.83 -11.25 -0.01
N GLN A 201 -5.86 -10.87 0.74
CA GLN A 201 -7.11 -11.63 0.83
C GLN A 201 -7.91 -11.56 -0.47
N GLU A 202 -7.99 -10.36 -1.08
CA GLU A 202 -8.62 -10.12 -2.38
C GLU A 202 -7.92 -10.91 -3.51
N ALA A 203 -6.59 -10.96 -3.51
CA ALA A 203 -5.82 -11.75 -4.48
C ALA A 203 -6.10 -13.26 -4.38
N VAL A 204 -6.26 -13.78 -3.16
CA VAL A 204 -6.56 -15.21 -2.92
C VAL A 204 -8.00 -15.56 -3.33
N GLU A 205 -8.97 -14.68 -3.05
CA GLU A 205 -10.37 -14.87 -3.49
C GLU A 205 -10.53 -14.80 -5.01
N GLY A 206 -9.80 -13.90 -5.67
CA GLY A 206 -9.79 -13.77 -7.14
C GLY A 206 -9.39 -15.06 -7.84
N ILE A 207 -8.29 -15.68 -7.40
CA ILE A 207 -7.77 -16.94 -7.97
C ILE A 207 -8.81 -18.07 -7.91
N SER A 208 -9.52 -18.21 -6.77
CA SER A 208 -10.52 -19.27 -6.59
C SER A 208 -11.74 -19.10 -7.52
N THR A 209 -12.19 -17.86 -7.68
CA THR A 209 -13.38 -17.51 -8.47
C THR A 209 -13.11 -17.63 -9.97
N GLU A 210 -11.92 -17.24 -10.41
CA GLU A 210 -11.50 -17.28 -11.81
C GLU A 210 -11.28 -18.73 -12.28
N LEU A 211 -10.80 -19.61 -11.38
CA LEU A 211 -10.63 -21.05 -11.62
C LEU A 211 -11.98 -21.77 -11.79
N GLN A 212 -12.96 -21.47 -10.93
CA GLN A 212 -14.32 -22.01 -11.09
C GLN A 212 -14.98 -21.55 -12.40
N THR A 213 -14.76 -20.29 -12.78
CA THR A 213 -15.33 -19.70 -13.99
C THR A 213 -14.70 -20.31 -15.25
N ALA A 214 -13.37 -20.36 -15.33
CA ALA A 214 -12.65 -20.94 -16.47
C ALA A 214 -12.97 -22.43 -16.67
N LEU A 215 -13.07 -23.21 -15.59
CA LEU A 215 -13.43 -24.62 -15.66
C LEU A 215 -14.89 -24.83 -16.11
N GLY A 216 -15.82 -24.03 -15.56
CA GLY A 216 -17.22 -24.06 -15.97
C GLY A 216 -17.42 -23.68 -17.45
N GLN A 217 -16.65 -22.71 -17.92
CA GLN A 217 -16.73 -22.21 -19.30
C GLN A 217 -16.08 -23.17 -20.30
N ALA A 218 -14.97 -23.83 -19.94
CA ALA A 218 -14.36 -24.90 -20.73
C ALA A 218 -15.31 -26.11 -20.87
N ILE A 219 -15.96 -26.54 -19.78
CA ILE A 219 -16.94 -27.65 -19.80
C ILE A 219 -18.18 -27.27 -20.64
N SER A 220 -18.72 -26.07 -20.44
CA SER A 220 -19.90 -25.59 -21.17
C SER A 220 -19.65 -25.44 -22.67
N THR A 221 -18.50 -24.89 -23.05
CA THR A 221 -18.14 -24.62 -24.45
C THR A 221 -17.75 -25.89 -25.21
N ALA A 222 -17.13 -26.88 -24.55
CA ALA A 222 -16.73 -28.14 -25.17
C ALA A 222 -17.86 -29.18 -25.22
N MET A 223 -18.73 -29.27 -24.20
CA MET A 223 -19.75 -30.33 -24.12
C MET A 223 -21.09 -29.99 -24.79
N ALA A 224 -21.54 -28.73 -24.75
CA ALA A 224 -22.87 -28.35 -25.27
C ALA A 224 -23.02 -28.57 -26.79
N PRO A 225 -22.14 -28.05 -27.67
CA PRO A 225 -22.27 -28.26 -29.13
C PRO A 225 -22.00 -29.71 -29.55
N SER A 226 -21.31 -30.46 -28.70
CA SER A 226 -20.90 -31.84 -28.90
C SER A 226 -22.02 -32.83 -28.61
N MET A 227 -22.83 -32.59 -27.56
CA MET A 227 -24.04 -33.35 -27.27
C MET A 227 -25.12 -33.15 -28.34
N GLU A 228 -25.22 -31.94 -28.90
CA GLU A 228 -26.11 -31.60 -30.01
C GLU A 228 -25.77 -32.42 -31.28
N LYS A 229 -24.47 -32.50 -31.64
CA LYS A 229 -24.00 -33.28 -32.81
C LYS A 229 -24.09 -34.81 -32.62
N LEU A 230 -23.95 -35.30 -31.39
CA LEU A 230 -24.12 -36.72 -31.05
C LEU A 230 -25.59 -37.17 -31.17
N ALA A 231 -26.54 -36.27 -30.91
CA ALA A 231 -27.96 -36.53 -31.14
C ALA A 231 -28.35 -36.55 -32.62
N GLU A 232 -27.58 -35.88 -33.48
CA GLU A 232 -27.88 -35.71 -34.91
C GLU A 232 -27.26 -36.80 -35.82
N SER A 233 -26.20 -37.50 -35.39
CA SER A 233 -25.42 -38.41 -36.24
C SER A 233 -25.67 -39.90 -35.96
N THR A 234 -26.17 -40.64 -36.96
CA THR A 234 -26.44 -42.08 -36.89
C THR A 234 -25.25 -42.96 -37.32
N GLN A 235 -24.91 -43.89 -36.43
CA GLN A 235 -24.22 -45.20 -36.56
C GLN A 235 -22.79 -45.30 -37.16
N ASN A 236 -22.36 -44.45 -38.10
CA ASN A 236 -20.98 -44.50 -38.66
C ASN A 236 -20.15 -43.23 -38.43
N GLN A 237 -20.77 -42.06 -38.22
CA GLN A 237 -20.06 -40.80 -37.95
C GLN A 237 -19.79 -40.54 -36.45
N SER A 238 -20.44 -41.28 -35.56
CA SER A 238 -20.36 -41.06 -34.11
C SER A 238 -18.95 -41.30 -33.55
N ALA A 239 -18.16 -42.21 -34.15
CA ALA A 239 -16.77 -42.47 -33.75
C ALA A 239 -15.83 -41.29 -34.08
N GLU A 240 -16.00 -40.69 -35.26
CA GLU A 240 -15.20 -39.54 -35.71
C GLU A 240 -15.57 -38.27 -34.94
N VAL A 241 -16.87 -38.08 -34.64
CA VAL A 241 -17.36 -36.98 -33.78
C VAL A 241 -16.85 -37.13 -32.35
N LEU A 242 -16.84 -38.34 -31.78
CA LEU A 242 -16.29 -38.58 -30.44
C LEU A 242 -14.78 -38.35 -30.38
N LYS A 243 -14.04 -38.78 -31.41
CA LYS A 243 -12.60 -38.53 -31.49
C LYS A 243 -12.27 -37.03 -31.54
N ALA A 244 -13.01 -36.28 -32.37
CA ALA A 244 -12.87 -34.82 -32.44
C ALA A 244 -13.21 -34.14 -31.10
N LEU A 245 -14.16 -34.68 -30.35
CA LEU A 245 -14.55 -34.24 -29.00
C LEU A 245 -13.42 -34.41 -27.98
N VAL A 246 -12.77 -35.58 -28.01
CA VAL A 246 -11.65 -35.90 -27.12
C VAL A 246 -10.43 -35.05 -27.47
N GLU A 247 -10.14 -34.85 -28.76
CA GLU A 247 -9.08 -33.94 -29.21
C GLU A 247 -9.35 -32.49 -28.79
N GLN A 248 -10.56 -31.97 -29.04
CA GLN A 248 -10.93 -30.60 -28.70
C GLN A 248 -10.97 -30.35 -27.19
N PHE A 249 -11.40 -31.33 -26.40
CA PHE A 249 -11.33 -31.27 -24.93
C PHE A 249 -9.89 -31.28 -24.43
N THR A 250 -9.02 -32.13 -25.01
CA THR A 250 -7.59 -32.19 -24.65
C THR A 250 -6.88 -30.87 -24.97
N GLU A 251 -7.23 -30.25 -26.10
CA GLU A 251 -6.69 -28.96 -26.51
C GLU A 251 -7.19 -27.83 -25.59
N SER A 252 -8.50 -27.75 -25.29
CA SER A 252 -9.04 -26.69 -24.44
C SER A 252 -8.53 -26.78 -23.00
N VAL A 253 -8.39 -27.99 -22.44
CA VAL A 253 -7.80 -28.19 -21.11
C VAL A 253 -6.30 -27.90 -21.12
N GLY A 254 -5.61 -28.23 -22.22
CA GLY A 254 -4.21 -27.86 -22.42
C GLY A 254 -3.99 -26.35 -22.47
N ASP A 255 -4.86 -25.61 -23.16
CA ASP A 255 -4.84 -24.14 -23.23
C ASP A 255 -5.16 -23.49 -21.89
N ALA A 256 -6.24 -23.92 -21.22
CA ALA A 256 -6.59 -23.43 -19.89
C ALA A 256 -5.46 -23.69 -18.87
N GLY A 257 -4.80 -24.85 -18.96
CA GLY A 257 -3.65 -25.18 -18.12
C GLY A 257 -2.40 -24.33 -18.41
N ARG A 258 -2.18 -23.89 -19.66
CA ARG A 258 -1.10 -22.95 -20.00
C ARG A 258 -1.39 -21.55 -19.46
N GLN A 259 -2.59 -21.03 -19.71
CA GLN A 259 -3.01 -19.70 -19.28
C GLN A 259 -2.96 -19.55 -17.75
N HIS A 260 -3.32 -20.62 -17.02
CA HIS A 260 -3.22 -20.65 -15.57
C HIS A 260 -1.77 -20.68 -15.05
N ARG A 261 -0.85 -21.30 -15.80
CA ARG A 261 0.57 -21.34 -15.45
C ARG A 261 1.19 -19.96 -15.59
N ASP A 262 0.89 -19.26 -16.68
CA ASP A 262 1.37 -17.90 -16.93
C ASP A 262 0.85 -16.94 -15.85
N ALA A 263 -0.43 -17.05 -15.46
CA ALA A 263 -1.00 -16.25 -14.37
C ALA A 263 -0.32 -16.52 -13.01
N LEU A 264 0.01 -17.78 -12.69
CA LEU A 264 0.75 -18.12 -11.47
C LEU A 264 2.17 -17.57 -11.50
N GLU A 265 2.83 -17.56 -12.66
CA GLU A 265 4.18 -17.03 -12.86
C GLU A 265 4.21 -15.50 -12.70
N ASP A 266 3.19 -14.80 -13.22
CA ASP A 266 3.01 -13.35 -13.01
C ASP A 266 2.76 -13.01 -11.53
N VAL A 267 1.92 -13.80 -10.84
CA VAL A 267 1.64 -13.59 -9.41
C VAL A 267 2.89 -13.83 -8.57
N THR A 268 3.66 -14.89 -8.84
CA THR A 268 4.92 -15.16 -8.12
C THR A 268 5.96 -14.07 -8.37
N ALA A 269 6.09 -13.58 -9.60
CA ALA A 269 6.98 -12.48 -9.93
C ALA A 269 6.56 -11.17 -9.23
N ALA A 270 5.27 -10.86 -9.19
CA ALA A 270 4.75 -9.70 -8.49
C ALA A 270 5.00 -9.78 -6.98
N LEU A 271 4.79 -10.95 -6.37
CA LEU A 271 5.02 -11.19 -4.94
C LEU A 271 6.52 -11.04 -4.59
N ALA A 272 7.41 -11.63 -5.40
CA ALA A 272 8.85 -11.47 -5.24
C ALA A 272 9.26 -9.99 -5.32
N SER A 273 8.69 -9.23 -6.26
CA SER A 273 8.95 -7.79 -6.36
C SER A 273 8.47 -7.00 -5.14
N VAL A 274 7.31 -7.35 -4.56
CA VAL A 274 6.79 -6.69 -3.35
C VAL A 274 7.69 -6.97 -2.16
N VAL A 275 8.14 -8.23 -1.98
CA VAL A 275 9.06 -8.61 -0.90
C VAL A 275 10.39 -7.88 -1.03
N GLU A 276 10.95 -7.77 -2.23
CA GLU A 276 12.20 -7.06 -2.48
C GLU A 276 12.07 -5.55 -2.16
N LYS A 277 10.96 -4.92 -2.56
CA LYS A 277 10.69 -3.50 -2.23
C LYS A 277 10.51 -3.29 -0.73
N LEU A 278 9.83 -4.21 -0.05
CA LEU A 278 9.64 -4.13 1.39
C LEU A 278 10.96 -4.30 2.13
N ARG A 279 11.83 -5.20 1.66
CA ARG A 279 13.19 -5.36 2.17
C ARG A 279 14.01 -4.09 2.01
N ALA A 280 14.00 -3.48 0.82
CA ALA A 280 14.70 -2.23 0.57
C ALA A 280 14.20 -1.10 1.49
N GLY A 281 12.89 -1.00 1.71
CA GLY A 281 12.31 -0.01 2.63
C GLY A 281 12.72 -0.23 4.08
N ILE A 282 12.78 -1.48 4.55
CA ILE A 282 13.24 -1.80 5.91
C ILE A 282 14.73 -1.50 6.08
N ASP A 283 15.56 -1.78 5.06
CA ASP A 283 16.99 -1.47 5.10
C ASP A 283 17.23 0.05 5.13
N GLU A 284 16.45 0.84 4.37
CA GLU A 284 16.48 2.30 4.40
C GLU A 284 16.03 2.87 5.75
N GLU A 285 14.92 2.37 6.31
CA GLU A 285 14.45 2.74 7.64
C GLU A 285 15.52 2.45 8.71
N ARG A 286 16.20 1.30 8.61
CA ARG A 286 17.29 0.93 9.51
C ARG A 286 18.47 1.89 9.46
N GLU A 287 18.88 2.29 8.26
CA GLU A 287 19.98 3.25 8.10
C GLU A 287 19.61 4.61 8.70
N LEU A 288 18.36 5.05 8.49
CA LEU A 288 17.84 6.29 9.05
C LEU A 288 17.78 6.23 10.58
N MET A 289 17.25 5.13 11.15
CA MET A 289 17.20 4.90 12.60
C MET A 289 18.59 4.83 13.22
N ALA A 290 19.53 4.11 12.60
CA ALA A 290 20.91 4.03 13.09
C ALA A 290 21.59 5.41 13.11
N THR A 291 21.35 6.21 12.08
CA THR A 291 21.84 7.60 12.01
C THR A 291 21.21 8.46 13.09
N GLN A 292 19.90 8.34 13.30
CA GLN A 292 19.15 9.11 14.28
C GLN A 292 19.53 8.74 15.73
N THR A 293 19.75 7.45 16.02
CA THR A 293 20.30 6.97 17.30
C THR A 293 21.71 7.51 17.54
N LYS A 294 22.55 7.54 16.51
CA LYS A 294 23.90 8.11 16.63
C LYS A 294 23.83 9.60 16.97
N ILE A 295 22.99 10.37 16.28
CA ILE A 295 22.79 11.80 16.56
C ILE A 295 22.32 12.01 18.01
N HIS A 296 21.32 11.26 18.48
CA HIS A 296 20.84 11.37 19.87
C HIS A 296 21.92 11.01 20.90
N ARG A 297 22.72 9.97 20.61
CA ARG A 297 23.82 9.56 21.48
C ARG A 297 24.92 10.62 21.56
N ASP A 298 25.25 11.24 20.42
CA ASP A 298 26.22 12.32 20.36
C ASP A 298 25.71 13.56 21.13
N GLN A 299 24.42 13.92 20.97
CA GLN A 299 23.77 14.98 21.75
C GLN A 299 23.77 14.72 23.26
N LEU A 300 23.49 13.48 23.70
CA LEU A 300 23.56 13.10 25.11
C LEU A 300 24.97 13.27 25.67
N ASN A 301 25.98 12.89 24.89
CA ASN A 301 27.37 12.98 25.31
C ASN A 301 27.83 14.45 25.42
N ASP A 302 27.43 15.29 24.47
CA ASP A 302 27.68 16.73 24.50
C ASP A 302 26.98 17.41 25.69
N MET A 303 25.73 17.04 25.96
CA MET A 303 24.96 17.58 27.08
C MET A 303 25.55 17.14 28.44
N GLY A 304 26.02 15.89 28.54
CA GLY A 304 26.78 15.41 29.70
C GLY A 304 28.08 16.19 29.91
N GLY A 305 28.82 16.46 28.83
CA GLY A 305 30.02 17.30 28.86
C GLY A 305 29.73 18.75 29.26
N MET A 306 28.61 19.32 28.80
CA MET A 306 28.17 20.66 29.17
C MET A 306 27.80 20.75 30.65
N LEU A 307 27.03 19.80 31.17
CA LEU A 307 26.68 19.71 32.59
C LEU A 307 27.93 19.64 33.48
N GLN A 308 28.93 18.86 33.06
CA GLN A 308 30.17 18.71 33.81
C GLN A 308 31.00 20.00 33.83
N ARG A 309 31.15 20.68 32.68
CA ARG A 309 31.81 21.99 32.62
C ARG A 309 31.06 23.06 33.41
N GLN A 310 29.72 23.03 33.39
CA GLN A 310 28.91 23.97 34.15
C GLN A 310 29.09 23.76 35.65
N SER A 311 29.08 22.50 36.12
CA SER A 311 29.38 22.14 37.50
C SER A 311 30.77 22.60 37.93
N GLU A 312 31.79 22.38 37.09
CA GLU A 312 33.17 22.79 37.34
C GLU A 312 33.30 24.32 37.40
N LEU A 313 32.62 25.06 36.51
CA LEU A 313 32.59 26.53 36.53
C LEU A 313 31.91 27.08 37.78
N ILE A 314 30.84 26.45 38.27
CA ILE A 314 30.16 26.88 39.50
C ILE A 314 31.10 26.70 40.68
N VAL A 315 31.70 25.52 40.85
CA VAL A 315 32.62 25.26 41.96
C VAL A 315 33.82 26.21 41.90
N THR A 316 34.39 26.40 40.71
CA THR A 316 35.60 27.23 40.53
C THR A 316 35.34 28.73 40.63
N ALA A 317 34.16 29.23 40.26
CA ALA A 317 33.86 30.65 40.27
C ALA A 317 33.14 31.12 41.54
N LEU A 318 32.31 30.27 42.16
CA LEU A 318 31.47 30.66 43.29
C LEU A 318 32.27 30.66 44.61
N GLU A 319 33.15 29.66 44.80
CA GLU A 319 33.92 29.50 46.04
C GLU A 319 34.89 30.68 46.29
N PRO A 320 35.70 31.13 45.31
CA PRO A 320 36.59 32.29 45.49
C PRO A 320 35.83 33.62 45.55
N ALA A 321 34.67 33.72 44.90
CA ALA A 321 33.86 34.93 44.92
C ALA A 321 33.22 35.14 46.30
N VAL A 322 32.71 34.08 46.93
CA VAL A 322 32.19 34.10 48.30
C VAL A 322 33.31 34.41 49.30
N GLU A 323 34.48 33.79 49.13
CA GLU A 323 35.64 34.04 49.99
C GLU A 323 36.11 35.50 49.88
N ALA A 324 36.30 36.03 48.66
CA ALA A 324 36.72 37.42 48.45
C ALA A 324 35.72 38.45 48.97
N PHE A 325 34.41 38.16 48.91
CA PHE A 325 33.38 39.02 49.49
C PHE A 325 33.42 39.00 51.01
N SER A 326 33.57 37.82 51.61
CA SER A 326 33.68 37.64 53.06
C SER A 326 34.92 38.37 53.60
N THR A 327 36.07 38.21 52.95
CA THR A 327 37.32 38.91 53.30
C THR A 327 37.19 40.42 53.12
N SER A 328 36.53 40.91 52.06
CA SER A 328 36.25 42.35 51.90
C SER A 328 35.35 42.89 53.00
N ALA A 329 34.31 42.15 53.39
CA ALA A 329 33.42 42.52 54.49
C ALA A 329 34.19 42.61 55.82
N GLU A 330 35.08 41.66 56.11
CA GLU A 330 35.97 41.70 57.28
C GLU A 330 36.94 42.88 57.26
N HIS A 331 37.64 43.12 56.14
CA HIS A 331 38.58 44.24 56.02
C HIS A 331 37.89 45.61 56.17
N MET A 332 36.66 45.72 55.69
CA MET A 332 35.86 46.94 55.78
C MET A 332 35.36 47.15 57.21
N SER A 333 34.89 46.09 57.88
CA SER A 333 34.57 46.10 59.31
C SER A 333 35.78 46.52 60.16
N GLY A 334 36.96 45.95 59.89
CA GLY A 334 38.21 46.33 60.56
C GLY A 334 38.66 47.77 60.30
N SER A 335 38.53 48.26 59.06
CA SER A 335 38.89 49.65 58.68
C SER A 335 37.95 50.70 59.29
N THR A 336 36.74 50.31 59.68
CA THR A 336 35.75 51.18 60.34
C THR A 336 36.26 51.68 61.70
N SER A 337 37.12 50.90 62.39
CA SER A 337 37.74 51.30 63.66
C SER A 337 38.77 52.44 63.54
N SER A 338 39.33 52.67 62.35
CA SER A 338 40.33 53.72 62.09
C SER A 338 39.72 55.05 61.62
N LEU A 339 38.40 55.11 61.37
CA LEU A 339 37.71 56.25 60.75
C LEU A 339 36.72 56.95 61.71
N GLU A 340 37.08 57.07 63.00
CA GLU A 340 36.27 57.73 64.05
C GLU A 340 35.89 59.21 63.78
N ALA A 341 36.50 59.88 62.80
CA ALA A 341 36.29 61.32 62.54
C ALA A 341 35.18 61.65 61.51
N SER A 342 34.40 60.69 60.99
CA SER A 342 33.38 60.92 59.94
C SER A 342 32.05 60.17 60.16
N ALA A 343 31.61 60.10 61.43
CA ALA A 343 30.50 59.26 61.92
C ALA A 343 29.20 59.28 61.07
N ASN A 344 28.67 60.45 60.70
CA ASN A 344 27.37 60.53 60.01
C ASN A 344 27.39 60.03 58.56
N LYS A 345 28.54 60.04 57.88
CA LYS A 345 28.66 59.54 56.50
C LYS A 345 28.99 58.04 56.46
N LEU A 346 29.60 57.53 57.52
CA LEU A 346 29.88 56.11 57.73
C LEU A 346 28.63 55.31 58.12
N GLU A 347 27.70 55.89 58.89
CA GLU A 347 26.45 55.21 59.24
C GLU A 347 25.63 54.89 57.99
N GLY A 348 25.45 55.87 57.09
CA GLY A 348 24.78 55.65 55.80
C GLY A 348 25.54 54.72 54.84
N MET A 349 26.88 54.75 54.87
CA MET A 349 27.69 53.85 54.04
C MET A 349 27.69 52.41 54.56
N SER A 350 27.73 52.22 55.88
CA SER A 350 27.58 50.92 56.56
C SER A 350 26.20 50.32 56.29
N GLU A 351 25.14 51.12 56.37
CA GLU A 351 23.79 50.70 55.99
C GLU A 351 23.70 50.30 54.50
N GLN A 352 24.33 51.08 53.62
CA GLN A 352 24.33 50.80 52.18
C GLN A 352 25.15 49.56 51.82
N ILE A 353 26.27 49.33 52.51
CA ILE A 353 27.07 48.11 52.42
C ILE A 353 26.27 46.91 52.93
N GLY A 354 25.61 47.03 54.08
CA GLY A 354 24.76 45.97 54.64
C GLY A 354 23.64 45.57 53.67
N ARG A 355 22.90 46.56 53.14
CA ARG A 355 21.86 46.33 52.12
C ARG A 355 22.43 45.74 50.82
N SER A 356 23.60 46.22 50.37
CA SER A 356 24.26 45.67 49.18
C SER A 356 24.74 44.24 49.40
N SER A 357 25.19 43.90 50.61
CA SER A 357 25.63 42.56 50.98
C SER A 357 24.44 41.59 51.09
N GLU A 358 23.32 42.01 51.67
CA GLU A 358 22.07 41.24 51.67
C GLU A 358 21.54 41.01 50.26
N HIS A 359 21.54 42.06 49.42
CA HIS A 359 21.10 41.93 48.03
C HIS A 359 22.04 41.04 47.21
N PHE A 360 23.34 41.08 47.46
CA PHE A 360 24.30 40.19 46.83
C PHE A 360 24.11 38.74 47.30
N ALA A 361 23.93 38.50 48.60
CA ALA A 361 23.63 37.18 49.14
C ALA A 361 22.34 36.59 48.56
N GLY A 362 21.26 37.38 48.49
CA GLY A 362 20.00 36.95 47.88
C GLY A 362 20.11 36.71 46.37
N ALA A 363 20.90 37.51 45.64
CA ALA A 363 21.17 37.28 44.23
C ALA A 363 22.00 36.00 44.00
N LEU A 364 22.95 35.70 44.88
CA LEU A 364 23.76 34.49 44.83
C LEU A 364 22.92 33.24 45.12
N GLU A 365 22.01 33.32 46.10
CA GLU A 365 21.08 32.25 46.46
C GLU A 365 20.09 31.98 45.33
N GLY A 366 19.51 33.03 44.72
CA GLY A 366 18.65 32.90 43.54
C GLY A 366 19.39 32.36 42.30
N ALA A 367 20.65 32.74 42.09
CA ALA A 367 21.48 32.19 41.02
C ALA A 367 21.79 30.71 41.26
N HIS A 368 22.09 30.31 42.50
CA HIS A 368 22.29 28.92 42.89
C HIS A 368 21.01 28.08 42.67
N GLU A 369 19.85 28.58 43.10
CA GLU A 369 18.57 27.91 42.91
C GLU A 369 18.22 27.74 41.42
N SER A 370 18.43 28.79 40.61
CA SER A 370 18.24 28.71 39.16
C SER A 370 19.18 27.69 38.52
N LEU A 371 20.43 27.61 38.95
CA LEU A 371 21.41 26.63 38.49
C LEU A 371 21.04 25.19 38.86
N VAL A 372 20.56 24.97 40.08
CA VAL A 372 20.06 23.66 40.52
C VAL A 372 18.84 23.25 39.70
N ASN A 373 17.93 24.18 39.40
CA ASN A 373 16.78 23.91 38.54
C ASN A 373 17.18 23.62 37.08
N VAL A 374 18.11 24.38 36.50
CA VAL A 374 18.62 24.11 35.15
C VAL A 374 19.31 22.75 35.09
N SER A 375 20.15 22.44 36.08
CA SER A 375 20.82 21.14 36.19
C SER A 375 19.83 19.98 36.31
N SER A 376 18.80 20.11 37.16
CA SER A 376 17.78 19.06 37.32
C SER A 376 16.97 18.86 36.04
N THR A 377 16.58 19.94 35.36
CA THR A 377 15.91 19.83 34.05
C THR A 377 16.79 19.20 32.98
N GLN A 378 18.10 19.51 32.94
CA GLN A 378 19.02 18.88 31.99
C GLN A 378 19.24 17.39 32.28
N VAL A 379 19.30 16.98 33.54
CA VAL A 379 19.34 15.56 33.91
C VAL A 379 18.07 14.83 33.47
N GLU A 380 16.91 15.46 33.61
CA GLU A 380 15.65 14.88 33.17
C GLU A 380 15.55 14.77 31.64
N VAL A 381 16.01 15.78 30.91
CA VAL A 381 16.11 15.72 29.43
C VAL A 381 17.08 14.61 29.01
N ALA A 382 18.22 14.44 29.69
CA ALA A 382 19.14 13.33 29.42
C ALA A 382 18.50 11.96 29.65
N ARG A 383 17.69 11.82 30.71
CA ARG A 383 16.94 10.59 31.01
C ARG A 383 15.95 10.26 29.89
N LEU A 384 15.15 11.24 29.46
CA LEU A 384 14.16 11.07 28.39
C LEU A 384 14.82 10.73 27.05
N LEU A 385 15.92 11.41 26.68
CA LEU A 385 16.70 11.06 25.49
C LEU A 385 17.27 9.63 25.58
N GLY A 386 17.71 9.20 26.76
CA GLY A 386 18.19 7.84 27.00
C GLY A 386 17.10 6.79 26.79
N GLU A 387 15.92 7.01 27.36
CA GLU A 387 14.75 6.14 27.18
C GLU A 387 14.32 6.08 25.70
N GLN A 388 14.40 7.21 24.99
CA GLN A 388 14.06 7.26 23.57
C GLN A 388 15.07 6.50 22.71
N VAL A 389 16.37 6.58 23.01
CA VAL A 389 17.41 5.76 22.35
C VAL A 389 17.14 4.27 22.56
N GLU A 390 16.80 3.85 23.78
CA GLU A 390 16.49 2.45 24.09
C GLU A 390 15.21 1.98 23.37
N SER A 391 14.19 2.84 23.29
CA SER A 391 12.97 2.57 22.52
C SER A 391 13.23 2.41 21.02
N ILE A 392 14.09 3.26 20.43
CA ILE A 392 14.50 3.15 19.02
C ILE A 392 15.27 1.84 18.78
N GLU A 393 16.18 1.47 19.67
CA GLU A 393 16.92 0.19 19.56
C GLU A 393 15.98 -1.02 19.67
N ALA A 394 15.00 -0.98 20.57
CA ALA A 394 13.96 -2.01 20.68
C ALA A 394 13.09 -2.09 19.41
N SER A 395 12.67 -0.95 18.86
CA SER A 395 11.91 -0.88 17.61
C SER A 395 12.72 -1.45 16.44
N GLY A 396 14.02 -1.12 16.36
CA GLY A 396 14.92 -1.67 15.34
C GLY A 396 15.11 -3.19 15.45
N ALA A 397 15.02 -3.76 16.65
CA ALA A 397 15.02 -5.20 16.88
C ALA A 397 13.70 -5.86 16.40
N VAL A 398 12.56 -5.26 16.72
CA VAL A 398 11.24 -5.72 16.25
C VAL A 398 11.16 -5.65 14.73
N SER A 399 11.61 -4.55 14.11
CA SER A 399 11.63 -4.40 12.66
C SER A 399 12.51 -5.47 11.98
N LYS A 400 13.63 -5.86 12.60
CA LYS A 400 14.46 -6.99 12.14
C LYS A 400 13.72 -8.32 12.20
N GLU A 401 12.96 -8.56 13.25
CA GLU A 401 12.17 -9.79 13.40
C GLU A 401 11.02 -9.85 12.40
N VAL A 402 10.34 -8.72 12.17
CA VAL A 402 9.31 -8.59 11.12
C VAL A 402 9.92 -8.83 9.74
N ALA A 403 11.08 -8.25 9.44
CA ALA A 403 11.79 -8.48 8.18
C ALA A 403 12.15 -9.95 7.97
N ALA A 404 12.67 -10.61 9.01
CA ALA A 404 12.98 -12.03 8.97
C ALA A 404 11.72 -12.90 8.81
N GLY A 405 10.62 -12.52 9.47
CA GLY A 405 9.32 -13.18 9.33
C GLY A 405 8.74 -13.06 7.92
N LEU A 406 8.80 -11.87 7.33
CA LEU A 406 8.37 -11.62 5.95
C LEU A 406 9.22 -12.40 4.95
N GLN A 407 10.54 -12.47 5.16
CA GLN A 407 11.44 -13.29 4.34
C GLN A 407 11.05 -14.78 4.45
N GLY A 408 10.84 -15.28 5.67
CA GLY A 408 10.40 -16.67 5.87
C GLY A 408 9.04 -16.97 5.24
N MET A 409 8.09 -16.03 5.29
CA MET A 409 6.81 -16.15 4.60
C MET A 409 6.96 -16.16 3.08
N ALA A 410 7.84 -15.31 2.54
CA ALA A 410 8.11 -15.26 1.10
C ALA A 410 8.73 -16.57 0.61
N ASP A 411 9.71 -17.11 1.34
CA ASP A 411 10.35 -18.38 1.02
C ASP A 411 9.32 -19.53 1.08
N THR A 412 8.49 -19.55 2.13
CA THR A 412 7.44 -20.58 2.31
C THR A 412 6.37 -20.49 1.21
N GLN A 413 5.96 -19.28 0.81
CA GLN A 413 5.03 -19.07 -0.30
C GLN A 413 5.65 -19.51 -1.63
N SER A 414 6.91 -19.14 -1.89
CA SER A 414 7.62 -19.57 -3.09
C SER A 414 7.67 -21.09 -3.19
N GLU A 415 8.01 -21.78 -2.09
CA GLU A 415 8.00 -23.26 -2.04
C GLU A 415 6.58 -23.83 -2.21
N GLY A 416 5.56 -23.15 -1.67
CA GLY A 416 4.15 -23.49 -1.85
C GLY A 416 3.70 -23.39 -3.30
N PHE A 417 4.06 -22.32 -4.00
CA PHE A 417 3.77 -22.14 -5.42
C PHE A 417 4.52 -23.15 -6.29
N GLU A 418 5.77 -23.46 -5.94
CA GLU A 418 6.55 -24.48 -6.64
C GLU A 418 5.90 -25.87 -6.51
N LYS A 419 5.43 -26.23 -5.30
CA LYS A 419 4.63 -27.46 -5.09
C LYS A 419 3.29 -27.43 -5.82
N LEU A 420 2.58 -26.30 -5.83
CA LEU A 420 1.33 -26.16 -6.56
C LEU A 420 1.55 -26.38 -8.07
N ARG A 421 2.62 -25.78 -8.61
CA ARG A 421 3.03 -25.96 -10.01
C ARG A 421 3.35 -27.42 -10.32
N ALA A 422 4.14 -28.09 -9.47
CA ALA A 422 4.45 -29.51 -9.64
C ALA A 422 3.20 -30.39 -9.61
N THR A 423 2.29 -30.13 -8.67
CA THR A 423 1.01 -30.86 -8.55
C THR A 423 0.10 -30.61 -9.76
N GLN A 424 0.12 -29.39 -10.31
CA GLN A 424 -0.66 -29.04 -11.49
C GLN A 424 -0.09 -29.69 -12.76
N GLU A 425 1.24 -29.74 -12.91
CA GLU A 425 1.89 -30.49 -14.00
C GLU A 425 1.54 -31.98 -13.93
N GLU A 426 1.66 -32.59 -12.75
CA GLU A 426 1.29 -33.99 -12.52
C GLU A 426 -0.20 -34.25 -12.81
N PHE A 427 -1.09 -33.34 -12.40
CA PHE A 427 -2.52 -33.43 -12.70
C PHE A 427 -2.80 -33.35 -14.20
N LEU A 428 -2.20 -32.38 -14.91
CA LEU A 428 -2.41 -32.22 -16.36
C LEU A 428 -1.85 -33.42 -17.14
N GLU A 429 -0.71 -33.96 -16.71
CA GLU A 429 -0.11 -35.16 -17.29
C GLU A 429 -0.99 -36.39 -17.02
N GLY A 430 -1.47 -36.56 -15.79
CA GLY A 430 -2.41 -37.61 -15.42
C GLY A 430 -3.74 -37.52 -16.16
N LEU A 431 -4.25 -36.30 -16.37
CA LEU A 431 -5.46 -36.05 -17.14
C LEU A 431 -5.25 -36.43 -18.60
N ARG A 432 -4.12 -36.04 -19.22
CA ARG A 432 -3.76 -36.48 -20.58
C ARG A 432 -3.68 -38.00 -20.69
N ALA A 433 -3.04 -38.65 -19.73
CA ALA A 433 -2.93 -40.10 -19.71
C ALA A 433 -4.31 -40.76 -19.62
N LYS A 434 -5.20 -40.28 -18.74
CA LYS A 434 -6.56 -40.81 -18.61
C LYS A 434 -7.44 -40.52 -19.81
N VAL A 435 -7.28 -39.37 -20.46
CA VAL A 435 -7.99 -39.07 -21.70
C VAL A 435 -7.50 -39.97 -22.84
N GLY A 436 -6.20 -40.23 -22.94
CA GLY A 436 -5.66 -41.20 -23.89
C GLY A 436 -6.15 -42.63 -23.64
N GLU A 437 -6.21 -43.05 -22.37
CA GLU A 437 -6.77 -44.36 -22.00
C GLU A 437 -8.27 -44.45 -22.31
N LEU A 438 -9.01 -43.35 -22.11
CA LEU A 438 -10.43 -43.27 -22.47
C LEU A 438 -10.62 -43.40 -23.99
N ASP A 439 -9.78 -42.74 -24.80
CA ASP A 439 -9.80 -42.85 -26.27
C ASP A 439 -9.55 -44.29 -26.75
N GLU A 440 -8.58 -44.97 -26.12
CA GLU A 440 -8.24 -46.36 -26.43
C GLU A 440 -9.38 -47.32 -26.05
N GLN A 441 -9.94 -47.18 -24.84
CA GLN A 441 -11.09 -47.97 -24.39
C GLN A 441 -12.34 -47.73 -25.25
N MET A 442 -12.59 -46.49 -25.64
CA MET A 442 -13.72 -46.11 -26.49
C MET A 442 -13.57 -46.71 -27.89
N SER A 443 -12.37 -46.63 -28.47
CA SER A 443 -12.05 -47.24 -29.77
C SER A 443 -12.24 -48.77 -29.72
N ALA A 444 -11.76 -49.42 -28.67
CA ALA A 444 -11.95 -50.86 -28.48
C ALA A 444 -13.43 -51.24 -28.32
N TRP A 445 -14.21 -50.45 -27.56
CA TRP A 445 -15.63 -50.66 -27.38
C TRP A 445 -16.42 -50.48 -28.69
N LEU A 446 -16.14 -49.41 -29.46
CA LEU A 446 -16.77 -49.17 -30.75
C LEU A 446 -16.47 -50.29 -31.75
N ALA A 447 -15.23 -50.78 -31.79
CA ALA A 447 -14.85 -51.92 -32.63
C ALA A 447 -15.60 -53.20 -32.22
N ALA A 448 -15.65 -53.50 -30.91
CA ALA A 448 -16.39 -54.66 -30.40
C ALA A 448 -17.90 -54.56 -30.65
N TYR A 449 -18.47 -53.35 -30.51
CA TYR A 449 -19.87 -53.08 -30.79
C TYR A 449 -20.20 -53.25 -32.27
N ALA A 450 -19.34 -52.75 -33.18
CA ALA A 450 -19.51 -52.92 -34.62
C ALA A 450 -19.52 -54.40 -35.03
N VAL A 451 -18.60 -55.21 -34.48
CA VAL A 451 -18.58 -56.66 -34.69
C VAL A 451 -19.89 -57.29 -34.19
N LYS A 452 -20.33 -56.97 -32.97
CA LYS A 452 -21.55 -57.54 -32.38
C LYS A 452 -22.81 -57.19 -33.16
N VAL A 453 -22.91 -55.95 -33.66
CA VAL A 453 -24.04 -55.52 -34.51
C VAL A 453 -24.00 -56.24 -35.85
N THR A 454 -22.82 -56.45 -36.42
CA THR A 454 -22.66 -57.19 -37.69
C THR A 454 -23.10 -58.64 -37.51
N ASP A 455 -22.61 -59.34 -36.48
CA ASP A 455 -23.01 -60.72 -36.14
C ASP A 455 -24.53 -60.80 -35.91
N GLN A 456 -25.11 -59.91 -35.11
CA GLN A 456 -26.56 -59.90 -34.87
C GLN A 456 -27.37 -59.65 -36.15
N THR A 457 -26.86 -58.82 -37.06
CA THR A 457 -27.50 -58.54 -38.34
C THR A 457 -27.44 -59.78 -39.23
N GLU A 458 -26.29 -60.46 -39.27
CA GLU A 458 -26.10 -61.70 -40.03
C GLU A 458 -26.98 -62.84 -39.49
N ASP A 459 -27.00 -63.06 -38.18
CA ASP A 459 -27.88 -64.02 -37.51
C ASP A 459 -29.35 -63.73 -37.82
N ARG A 460 -29.78 -62.46 -37.70
CA ARG A 460 -31.15 -62.08 -38.04
C ARG A 460 -31.47 -62.28 -39.52
N MET A 461 -30.53 -62.00 -40.42
CA MET A 461 -30.70 -62.25 -41.85
C MET A 461 -30.80 -63.75 -42.15
N GLN A 462 -30.05 -64.60 -41.45
CA GLN A 462 -30.19 -66.06 -41.58
C GLN A 462 -31.54 -66.56 -41.07
N VAL A 463 -32.00 -66.07 -39.91
CA VAL A 463 -33.34 -66.39 -39.39
C VAL A 463 -34.41 -65.93 -40.37
N TRP A 464 -34.28 -64.71 -40.90
CA TRP A 464 -35.21 -64.17 -41.89
C TRP A 464 -35.24 -64.99 -43.18
N ASN A 465 -34.07 -65.38 -43.71
CA ASN A 465 -33.97 -66.26 -44.88
C ASN A 465 -34.62 -67.62 -44.61
N THR A 466 -34.38 -68.21 -43.44
CA THR A 466 -34.97 -69.48 -43.03
C THR A 466 -36.49 -69.40 -42.95
N GLN A 467 -37.02 -68.36 -42.30
CA GLN A 467 -38.46 -68.12 -42.21
C GLN A 467 -39.08 -67.87 -43.58
N THR A 468 -38.40 -67.10 -44.44
CA THR A 468 -38.85 -66.82 -45.81
C THR A 468 -38.88 -68.10 -46.64
N PHE A 469 -37.86 -68.96 -46.52
CA PHE A 469 -37.82 -70.26 -47.19
C PHE A 469 -38.93 -71.19 -46.68
N GLN A 470 -39.12 -71.30 -45.36
CA GLN A 470 -40.20 -72.09 -44.77
C GLN A 470 -41.59 -71.60 -45.19
N PHE A 471 -41.81 -70.29 -45.17
CA PHE A 471 -43.05 -69.69 -45.65
C PHE A 471 -43.29 -70.01 -47.12
N THR A 472 -42.27 -69.85 -47.97
CA THR A 472 -42.37 -70.17 -49.41
C THR A 472 -42.65 -71.66 -49.63
N SER A 473 -41.97 -72.54 -48.90
CA SER A 473 -42.19 -74.00 -48.94
C SER A 473 -43.62 -74.37 -48.52
N ASN A 474 -44.12 -73.78 -47.44
CA ASN A 474 -45.50 -73.98 -46.97
C ASN A 474 -46.52 -73.47 -47.99
N MET A 475 -46.26 -72.35 -48.66
CA MET A 475 -47.11 -71.84 -49.74
C MET A 475 -47.13 -72.78 -50.95
N VAL A 476 -45.99 -73.37 -51.32
CA VAL A 476 -45.91 -74.39 -52.38
C VAL A 476 -46.69 -75.64 -51.99
N GLN A 477 -46.50 -76.17 -50.78
CA GLN A 477 -47.26 -77.33 -50.30
C GLN A 477 -48.77 -77.06 -50.22
N ALA A 478 -49.17 -75.85 -49.80
CA ALA A 478 -50.57 -75.45 -49.81
C ALA A 478 -51.14 -75.41 -51.24
N ALA A 479 -50.37 -74.91 -52.21
CA ALA A 479 -50.77 -74.92 -53.62
C ALA A 479 -50.90 -76.36 -54.17
N GLU A 480 -49.95 -77.25 -53.86
CA GLU A 480 -50.02 -78.67 -54.24
C GLU A 480 -51.20 -79.39 -53.57
N GLY A 481 -51.48 -79.11 -52.30
CA GLY A 481 -52.65 -79.65 -51.59
C GLY A 481 -53.97 -79.18 -52.20
N ILE A 482 -54.06 -77.91 -52.61
CA ILE A 482 -55.22 -77.40 -53.36
C ILE A 482 -55.33 -78.10 -54.72
N GLN A 483 -54.23 -78.31 -55.43
CA GLN A 483 -54.22 -79.01 -56.72
C GLN A 483 -54.66 -80.47 -56.57
N GLY A 484 -54.22 -81.17 -55.52
CA GLY A 484 -54.65 -82.53 -55.19
C GLY A 484 -56.13 -82.61 -54.82
N ALA A 485 -56.63 -81.69 -53.98
CA ALA A 485 -58.04 -81.62 -53.61
C ALA A 485 -58.96 -81.31 -54.81
N VAL A 486 -58.49 -80.48 -55.75
CA VAL A 486 -59.20 -80.22 -57.01
C VAL A 486 -59.20 -81.47 -57.92
N GLY A 487 -58.12 -82.25 -57.92
CA GLY A 487 -58.05 -83.54 -58.60
C GLY A 487 -59.06 -84.57 -58.04
N GLU A 488 -59.06 -84.77 -56.72
CA GLU A 488 -60.01 -85.68 -56.05
C GLU A 488 -61.47 -85.23 -56.22
N LEU A 489 -61.75 -83.93 -56.16
CA LEU A 489 -63.08 -83.39 -56.46
C LEU A 489 -63.49 -83.66 -57.92
N GLY A 490 -62.55 -83.61 -58.86
CA GLY A 490 -62.76 -83.95 -60.26
C GLY A 490 -63.14 -85.42 -60.45
N GLU A 491 -62.38 -86.35 -59.85
CA GLU A 491 -62.68 -87.79 -59.89
C GLU A 491 -64.01 -88.13 -59.20
N ALA A 492 -64.24 -87.63 -57.98
CA ALA A 492 -65.47 -87.90 -57.24
C ALA A 492 -66.72 -87.34 -57.94
N PHE A 493 -66.58 -86.22 -58.65
CA PHE A 493 -67.65 -85.65 -59.46
C PHE A 493 -67.97 -86.53 -60.68
N ASN A 494 -66.94 -87.08 -61.33
CA ASN A 494 -67.08 -87.93 -62.50
C ASN A 494 -67.71 -89.29 -62.14
N ASP A 495 -67.24 -89.94 -61.07
CA ASP A 495 -67.81 -91.20 -60.55
C ASP A 495 -69.30 -91.04 -60.18
N LYS A 496 -69.65 -89.90 -59.58
CA LYS A 496 -71.05 -89.62 -59.20
C LYS A 496 -71.93 -89.33 -60.42
N LEU A 497 -71.37 -88.74 -61.47
CA LEU A 497 -72.04 -88.55 -62.76
C LEU A 497 -72.31 -89.89 -63.44
N ASP A 498 -71.31 -90.78 -63.50
CA ASP A 498 -71.44 -92.11 -64.09
C ASP A 498 -72.46 -92.97 -63.35
N SER A 499 -72.42 -92.98 -62.01
CA SER A 499 -73.41 -93.68 -61.18
C SER A 499 -74.84 -93.18 -61.43
N ARG A 500 -75.04 -91.86 -61.57
CA ARG A 500 -76.34 -91.27 -61.90
C ARG A 500 -76.81 -91.63 -63.31
N PHE A 501 -75.88 -91.70 -64.26
CA PHE A 501 -76.18 -92.09 -65.63
C PHE A 501 -76.64 -93.55 -65.69
N GLU A 502 -75.97 -94.46 -64.98
CA GLU A 502 -76.39 -95.87 -64.85
C GLU A 502 -77.77 -96.01 -64.18
N GLU A 503 -78.04 -95.29 -63.09
CA GLU A 503 -79.37 -95.26 -62.44
C GLU A 503 -80.46 -94.81 -63.42
N LEU A 504 -80.19 -93.78 -64.22
CA LEU A 504 -81.14 -93.24 -65.17
C LEU A 504 -81.41 -94.23 -66.31
N VAL A 505 -80.37 -94.89 -66.82
CA VAL A 505 -80.49 -95.93 -67.85
C VAL A 505 -81.32 -97.11 -67.31
N ALA A 506 -81.04 -97.58 -66.09
CA ALA A 506 -81.79 -98.66 -65.45
C ALA A 506 -83.27 -98.31 -65.22
N ALA A 507 -83.55 -97.09 -64.74
CA ALA A 507 -84.92 -96.60 -64.55
C ALA A 507 -85.68 -96.49 -65.87
N THR A 508 -85.01 -96.06 -66.94
CA THR A 508 -85.61 -95.94 -68.28
C THR A 508 -85.89 -97.32 -68.89
N ALA A 509 -84.99 -98.30 -68.70
CA ALA A 509 -85.19 -99.68 -69.13
C ALA A 509 -86.38 -100.34 -68.41
N LYS A 510 -86.50 -100.16 -67.09
CA LYS A 510 -87.62 -100.67 -66.30
C LYS A 510 -88.96 -100.10 -66.76
N ARG A 511 -89.00 -98.79 -67.04
CA ARG A 511 -90.22 -98.10 -67.50
C ARG A 511 -90.67 -98.56 -68.89
N LEU A 512 -89.72 -98.98 -69.73
CA LEU A 512 -89.98 -99.55 -71.05
C LEU A 512 -90.60 -100.95 -70.94
N ASP A 513 -90.18 -101.74 -69.95
CA ASP A 513 -90.69 -103.09 -69.68
C ASP A 513 -92.12 -103.04 -69.12
N ASP A 514 -92.39 -102.15 -68.16
CA ASP A 514 -93.74 -101.92 -67.61
C ASP A 514 -94.76 -101.49 -68.70
N LEU A 515 -94.32 -100.67 -69.67
CA LEU A 515 -95.15 -100.25 -70.82
C LEU A 515 -95.46 -101.42 -71.77
N ARG A 516 -94.50 -102.33 -71.96
CA ARG A 516 -94.66 -103.52 -72.79
C ARG A 516 -95.66 -104.51 -72.18
N GLU A 517 -95.64 -104.67 -70.86
CA GLU A 517 -96.55 -105.55 -70.13
C GLU A 517 -97.98 -105.01 -70.13
N SER A 518 -98.16 -103.70 -69.88
CA SER A 518 -99.46 -103.01 -69.95
C SER A 518 -100.10 -103.04 -71.35
N GLY A 519 -99.28 -102.95 -72.41
CA GLY A 519 -99.74 -103.06 -73.80
C GLY A 519 -100.33 -104.44 -74.12
N ASN A 520 -99.70 -105.51 -73.62
CA ASN A 520 -100.17 -106.88 -73.83
C ASN A 520 -101.50 -107.17 -73.11
N GLU A 521 -101.67 -106.69 -71.87
CA GLU A 521 -102.94 -106.86 -71.15
C GLU A 521 -104.11 -106.10 -71.78
N SER A 522 -103.81 -104.96 -72.42
CA SER A 522 -104.81 -104.16 -73.12
C SER A 522 -105.27 -104.86 -74.40
N ALA A 523 -104.34 -105.48 -75.14
CA ALA A 523 -104.66 -106.30 -76.31
C ALA A 523 -105.55 -107.51 -75.96
N ASP A 524 -105.28 -108.19 -74.83
CA ASP A 524 -106.02 -109.39 -74.41
C ASP A 524 -107.47 -109.08 -74.00
N ARG A 525 -107.71 -107.88 -73.45
CA ARG A 525 -109.07 -107.38 -73.15
C ARG A 525 -109.89 -107.08 -74.41
N VAL A 526 -109.25 -106.56 -75.46
CA VAL A 526 -109.92 -106.29 -76.76
C VAL A 526 -110.32 -107.59 -77.46
N VAL A 527 -109.47 -108.62 -77.41
CA VAL A 527 -109.76 -109.93 -78.01
C VAL A 527 -111.00 -110.60 -77.38
N ARG A 528 -111.15 -110.53 -76.04
CA ARG A 528 -112.33 -111.09 -75.37
C ARG A 528 -113.61 -110.29 -75.65
N ALA A 529 -113.51 -108.96 -75.75
CA ALA A 529 -114.65 -108.12 -76.11
C ALA A 529 -115.11 -108.37 -77.57
N LEU A 530 -114.18 -108.59 -78.50
CA LEU A 530 -114.49 -108.96 -79.88
C LEU A 530 -115.09 -110.37 -80.01
N GLY A 531 -114.71 -111.30 -79.14
CA GLY A 531 -115.34 -112.63 -79.07
C GLY A 531 -116.80 -112.61 -78.60
N ALA A 532 -117.15 -111.69 -77.70
CA ALA A 532 -118.53 -111.50 -77.23
C ALA A 532 -119.40 -110.70 -78.23
N LEU A 533 -118.76 -109.80 -79.02
CA LEU A 533 -119.37 -109.09 -80.15
C LEU A 533 -119.31 -109.89 -81.46
N ALA A 534 -118.89 -111.16 -81.41
CA ALA A 534 -119.03 -112.13 -82.50
C ALA A 534 -120.36 -112.90 -82.41
N VAL A 535 -121.43 -112.13 -82.19
CA VAL A 535 -122.42 -112.05 -83.25
C VAL A 535 -123.21 -113.37 -83.39
N GLU A 536 -124.27 -113.57 -82.63
CA GLU A 536 -125.40 -112.62 -82.61
C GLU A 536 -125.89 -112.20 -84.03
N ARG A 537 -125.40 -112.84 -85.13
CA ARG A 537 -125.90 -112.81 -86.54
C ARG A 537 -125.92 -114.22 -87.19
N SER A 538 -126.42 -115.25 -86.53
CA SER A 538 -126.78 -116.49 -87.27
C SER A 538 -127.90 -117.30 -86.60
N GLN A 539 -128.91 -116.59 -86.07
CA GLN A 539 -130.18 -117.17 -85.62
C GLN A 539 -131.37 -116.68 -86.46
N ASN A 540 -131.20 -116.38 -87.76
CA ASN A 540 -132.29 -115.94 -88.64
C ASN A 540 -132.11 -116.39 -90.10
N GLY A 541 -133.01 -117.26 -90.60
CA GLY A 541 -133.26 -117.46 -92.04
C GLY A 541 -133.29 -118.91 -92.52
N ALA A 542 -134.47 -119.55 -92.48
CA ALA A 542 -134.75 -120.82 -93.15
C ALA A 542 -135.08 -120.61 -94.65
N THR A 543 -134.83 -121.64 -95.47
CA THR A 543 -135.40 -121.91 -96.82
C THR A 543 -135.05 -120.99 -98.02
N GLU A 544 -134.43 -121.67 -99.00
CA GLU A 544 -134.58 -121.62 -100.48
C GLU A 544 -133.74 -120.70 -101.41
N ALA A 545 -133.20 -121.43 -102.40
CA ALA A 545 -132.68 -121.19 -103.75
C ALA A 545 -132.70 -119.81 -104.46
N VAL A 546 -131.79 -119.78 -105.47
CA VAL A 546 -131.73 -118.95 -106.69
C VAL A 546 -130.79 -117.73 -106.64
N SER A 547 -129.54 -117.90 -107.07
CA SER A 547 -129.14 -117.62 -108.47
C SER A 547 -127.68 -117.98 -108.68
N SER A 548 -127.48 -118.87 -109.65
CA SER A 548 -126.33 -119.05 -110.55
C SER A 548 -124.95 -118.51 -110.14
N ALA A 549 -123.97 -119.41 -110.27
CA ALA A 549 -122.60 -119.08 -110.65
C ALA A 549 -122.54 -118.01 -111.75
N THR A 550 -121.36 -117.39 -111.89
CA THR A 550 -121.00 -116.31 -112.83
C THR A 550 -121.48 -114.94 -112.35
N GLU A 551 -120.64 -113.92 -112.22
CA GLU A 551 -119.40 -113.57 -112.97
C GLU A 551 -118.11 -113.52 -112.14
#